data_AF-A0A2M9BW76-F1
#
_entry.id   AF-A0A2M9BW76-F1
#
_cell.length_a   1.000
_cell.length_b   1.000
_cell.length_c   1.000
_cell.angle_alpha   90.00
_cell.angle_beta   90.00
_cell.angle_gamma   90.00
#
_symmetry.space_group_name_H-M   'P 1'
#
loop_
_entity.id
_entity.type
_entity.pdbx_description
1 polymer ?
#
loop_
_entity_poly.entity_id
_entity_poly.type
_entity_poly.pdbx_seq_one_letter_code
_entity_poly.pdbx_strand_id
1 'polypeptide(L)'
;MTAKPRTRRPPAFDADTRLVDVETHEVLYRGEPLNEARVEGIVEGLRARSAANLVPGGKSLSRNGSHSPLLQFRVPEGVREALSSIAEERQVSLSRVAREAVVEYLRNHESA
;
A
#
# COMPACT_ATOMS: atom_id res chain seq x y z
N MET A 1 11.98 4.24 18.16
CA MET A 1 10.85 5.16 17.91
C MET A 1 9.57 4.44 18.28
N THR A 2 9.01 4.74 19.46
CA THR A 2 7.84 4.02 20.01
C THR A 2 6.58 4.74 19.57
N ALA A 3 5.71 4.05 18.82
CA ALA A 3 4.45 4.63 18.35
C ALA A 3 3.55 4.98 19.54
N LYS A 4 3.12 6.25 19.62
CA LYS A 4 2.19 6.73 20.65
C LYS A 4 0.82 6.06 20.45
N PRO A 5 0.21 5.44 21.48
CA PRO A 5 -1.06 4.75 21.32
C PRO A 5 -2.13 5.77 20.91
N ARG A 6 -2.84 5.48 19.80
CA ARG A 6 -3.99 6.27 19.38
C ARG A 6 -5.12 5.96 20.37
N THR A 7 -5.33 6.85 21.33
CA THR A 7 -6.53 6.81 22.17
C THR A 7 -7.73 7.07 21.29
N ARG A 8 -8.46 6.01 20.93
CA ARG A 8 -9.77 6.16 20.28
C ARG A 8 -10.69 6.77 21.32
N ARG A 9 -11.23 7.96 21.04
CA ARG A 9 -12.34 8.51 21.82
C ARG A 9 -13.47 7.47 21.75
N PRO A 10 -14.00 6.99 22.89
CA PRO A 10 -15.10 6.05 22.86
C PRO A 10 -16.27 6.69 22.11
N PRO A 11 -17.05 5.89 21.34
CA PRO A 11 -18.25 6.39 20.69
C PRO A 11 -19.15 7.05 21.74
N ALA A 12 -19.65 8.24 21.42
CA ALA A 12 -20.64 8.90 22.26
C ALA A 12 -21.98 8.23 21.99
N PHE A 13 -22.50 7.53 23.00
CA PHE A 13 -23.85 6.97 22.98
C PHE A 13 -24.82 8.02 23.51
N ASP A 14 -25.96 8.16 22.84
CA ASP A 14 -27.05 9.03 23.29
C ASP A 14 -27.97 8.27 24.26
N ALA A 15 -28.93 9.00 24.84
CA ALA A 15 -29.90 8.43 25.79
C ALA A 15 -30.83 7.37 25.16
N ASP A 16 -30.91 7.32 23.83
CA ASP A 16 -31.77 6.41 23.07
C ASP A 16 -31.02 5.18 22.54
N THR A 17 -29.73 5.04 22.84
CA THR A 17 -28.90 3.92 22.42
C THR A 17 -29.41 2.62 23.03
N ARG A 18 -29.73 1.64 22.18
CA ARG A 18 -30.16 0.29 22.59
C ARG A 18 -29.11 -0.73 22.19
N LEU A 19 -28.77 -1.60 23.14
CA LEU A 19 -28.01 -2.81 22.84
C LEU A 19 -28.96 -3.80 22.18
N VAL A 20 -28.58 -4.27 21.00
CA VAL A 20 -29.30 -5.29 20.24
C VAL A 20 -28.37 -6.46 20.07
N ASP A 21 -28.80 -7.64 20.52
CA ASP A 21 -28.11 -8.88 20.19
C ASP A 21 -28.27 -9.15 18.69
N VAL A 22 -27.15 -9.34 18.01
CA VAL A 22 -27.11 -9.66 16.59
C VAL A 22 -26.82 -11.15 16.42
N GLU A 23 -27.63 -11.80 15.59
CA GLU A 23 -27.39 -13.20 15.24
C GLU A 23 -26.08 -13.31 14.45
N THR A 24 -25.12 -14.00 15.05
CA THR A 24 -23.83 -14.25 14.42
C THR A 24 -23.94 -15.52 13.60
N HIS A 25 -23.57 -15.45 12.33
CA HIS A 25 -23.58 -16.58 11.41
C HIS A 25 -22.16 -16.99 11.06
N GLU A 26 -21.93 -18.29 10.88
CA GLU A 26 -20.66 -18.80 10.38
C GLU A 26 -20.43 -18.32 8.94
N VAL A 27 -19.36 -17.54 8.73
CA VAL A 27 -18.99 -17.05 7.41
C VAL A 27 -18.12 -18.10 6.73
N LEU A 28 -18.54 -18.58 5.55
CA LEU A 28 -17.73 -19.48 4.74
C LEU A 28 -16.83 -18.68 3.80
N TYR A 29 -15.53 -18.97 3.78
CA TYR A 29 -14.58 -18.44 2.81
C TYR A 29 -13.96 -19.58 2.00
N ARG A 30 -14.21 -19.57 0.69
CA ARG A 30 -13.85 -20.66 -0.24
C ARG A 30 -14.41 -22.03 0.17
N GLY A 31 -15.65 -22.04 0.65
CA GLY A 31 -16.37 -23.26 1.01
C GLY A 31 -16.05 -23.83 2.40
N GLU A 32 -15.22 -23.15 3.19
CA GLU A 32 -14.85 -23.61 4.54
C GLU A 32 -15.08 -22.50 5.60
N PRO A 33 -15.38 -22.86 6.86
CA PRO A 33 -15.63 -21.89 7.93
C PRO A 33 -14.44 -20.96 8.18
N LEU A 34 -14.70 -19.66 8.16
CA LEU A 34 -13.72 -18.63 8.44
C LEU A 34 -13.62 -18.40 9.96
N ASN A 35 -12.96 -19.33 10.64
CA ASN A 35 -12.62 -19.22 12.06
C ASN A 35 -11.29 -18.48 12.27
N GLU A 36 -10.98 -18.14 13.52
CA GLU A 36 -9.80 -17.36 13.90
C GLU A 36 -8.48 -18.00 13.43
N ALA A 37 -8.34 -19.32 13.63
CA ALA A 37 -7.17 -20.08 13.18
C ALA A 37 -7.00 -20.04 11.64
N ARG A 38 -8.11 -20.10 10.87
CA ARG A 38 -8.08 -19.99 9.41
C ARG A 38 -7.72 -18.58 8.96
N VAL A 39 -8.25 -17.55 9.63
CA VAL A 39 -7.88 -16.16 9.36
C VAL A 39 -6.37 -15.97 9.53
N GLU A 40 -5.80 -16.48 10.63
CA GLU A 40 -4.37 -16.40 10.87
C GLU A 40 -3.55 -17.11 9.77
N GLY A 41 -3.93 -18.33 9.40
CA GLY A 41 -3.28 -19.06 8.30
C GLY A 41 -3.36 -18.35 6.94
N ILE A 42 -4.49 -17.71 6.62
CA ILE A 42 -4.63 -16.89 5.41
C ILE A 42 -3.69 -15.69 5.45
N VAL A 43 -3.63 -14.99 6.58
CA VAL A 43 -2.78 -13.81 6.77
C VAL A 43 -1.30 -14.18 6.65
N GLU A 44 -0.88 -15.29 7.26
CA GLU A 44 0.49 -15.80 7.10
C GLU A 44 0.81 -16.17 5.66
N GLY A 45 -0.09 -16.88 4.97
CA GLY A 45 0.08 -17.21 3.56
C GLY A 45 0.23 -15.97 2.67
N LEU A 46 -0.51 -14.90 2.97
CA LEU A 46 -0.38 -13.61 2.28
C LEU A 46 0.96 -12.93 2.59
N ARG A 47 1.42 -12.95 3.84
CA ARG A 47 2.74 -12.41 4.22
C ARG A 47 3.87 -13.16 3.53
N ALA A 48 3.81 -14.50 3.52
CA ALA A 48 4.80 -15.34 2.84
C ALA A 48 4.83 -15.06 1.33
N ARG A 49 3.67 -14.99 0.68
CA ARG A 49 3.55 -14.60 -0.73
C ARG A 49 4.06 -13.18 -1.00
N SER A 50 3.78 -12.24 -0.12
CA SER A 50 4.26 -10.86 -0.23
C SER A 50 5.79 -10.81 -0.13
N ALA A 51 6.37 -11.52 0.83
CA ALA A 51 7.83 -11.64 0.98
C ALA A 51 8.47 -12.33 -0.23
N ALA A 52 7.80 -13.34 -0.80
CA ALA A 52 8.22 -14.05 -2.00
C ALA A 52 7.93 -13.31 -3.31
N ASN A 53 7.39 -12.08 -3.26
CA ASN A 53 7.04 -11.26 -4.44
C ASN A 53 5.96 -11.86 -5.37
N LEU A 54 5.05 -12.68 -4.82
CA LEU A 54 3.98 -13.37 -5.56
C LEU A 54 2.61 -12.66 -5.49
N VAL A 55 2.54 -11.45 -4.91
CA VAL A 55 1.29 -10.68 -4.79
C VAL A 55 1.15 -9.70 -5.96
N PRO A 56 0.06 -9.79 -6.76
CA PRO A 56 -0.20 -8.84 -7.84
C PRO A 56 -0.45 -7.42 -7.31
N GLY A 57 0.28 -6.45 -7.86
CA GLY A 57 0.26 -5.05 -7.43
C GLY A 57 1.66 -4.45 -7.46
N GLY A 58 1.80 -3.18 -7.85
CA GLY A 58 3.10 -2.50 -7.83
C GLY A 58 3.70 -2.55 -6.43
N LYS A 59 4.89 -3.16 -6.29
CA LYS A 59 5.58 -3.31 -5.00
C LYS A 59 5.71 -1.97 -4.30
N SER A 60 5.55 -1.95 -2.97
CA SER A 60 6.04 -0.82 -2.19
C SER A 60 7.55 -0.69 -2.43
N LEU A 61 8.00 0.54 -2.67
CA LEU A 61 9.43 0.85 -2.83
C LEU A 61 10.15 0.94 -1.47
N SER A 62 9.42 0.81 -0.36
CA SER A 62 10.01 0.70 0.97
C SER A 62 10.05 -0.75 1.45
N ARG A 63 11.22 -1.16 1.98
CA ARG A 63 11.49 -2.55 2.43
C ARG A 63 10.71 -2.99 3.67
N ASN A 64 10.10 -2.06 4.40
CA ASN A 64 9.45 -2.30 5.70
C ASN A 64 7.92 -2.37 5.61
N GLY A 65 7.35 -2.47 4.41
CA GLY A 65 5.89 -2.50 4.22
C GLY A 65 5.18 -1.17 4.51
N SER A 66 5.92 -0.07 4.73
CA SER A 66 5.34 1.27 4.80
C SER A 66 4.98 1.78 3.39
N HIS A 67 4.27 2.91 3.29
CA HIS A 67 4.14 3.59 2.00
C HIS A 67 5.49 4.16 1.56
N SER A 68 5.73 4.17 0.26
CA SER A 68 6.89 4.85 -0.31
C SER A 68 6.76 6.36 -0.10
N PRO A 69 7.85 7.07 0.24
CA PRO A 69 7.81 8.54 0.36
C PRO A 69 7.45 9.16 -1.00
N LEU A 70 6.67 10.23 -0.96
CA LEU A 70 6.15 10.89 -2.13
C LEU A 70 6.90 12.21 -2.37
N LEU A 71 7.39 12.39 -3.60
CA LEU A 71 8.08 13.60 -4.04
C LEU A 71 7.18 14.34 -5.05
N GLN A 72 6.86 15.60 -4.77
CA GLN A 72 6.13 16.50 -5.68
C GLN A 72 7.01 17.69 -6.04
N PHE A 73 7.07 18.00 -7.32
CA PHE A 73 7.77 19.18 -7.84
C PHE A 73 7.08 19.68 -9.12
N ARG A 74 7.33 20.95 -9.46
CA ARG A 74 6.84 21.53 -10.71
C ARG A 74 7.89 21.34 -11.81
N VAL A 75 7.41 21.15 -13.03
CA VAL A 75 8.25 21.05 -14.23
C VAL A 75 7.67 21.91 -15.34
N PRO A 76 8.49 22.37 -16.30
CA PRO A 76 7.98 22.94 -17.56
C PRO A 76 7.07 21.94 -18.29
N GLU A 77 6.10 22.46 -19.04
CA GLU A 77 5.12 21.65 -19.78
C GLU A 77 5.78 20.65 -20.72
N GLY A 78 6.72 21.11 -21.56
CA GLY A 78 7.44 20.22 -22.48
C GLY A 78 8.23 19.10 -21.80
N VAL A 79 8.69 19.30 -20.55
CA VAL A 79 9.35 18.22 -19.78
C VAL A 79 8.34 17.16 -19.36
N ARG A 80 7.14 17.58 -18.95
CA ARG A 80 6.06 16.66 -18.60
C ARG A 80 5.59 15.87 -19.82
N GLU A 81 5.45 16.53 -20.96
CA GLU A 81 5.09 15.89 -22.24
C GLU A 81 6.12 14.85 -22.64
N ALA A 82 7.41 15.21 -22.65
CA ALA A 82 8.49 14.28 -22.97
C ALA A 82 8.49 13.04 -22.05
N LEU A 83 8.31 13.23 -20.73
CA LEU A 83 8.21 12.11 -19.79
C LEU A 83 6.97 11.24 -20.06
N SER A 84 5.87 11.83 -20.52
CA SER A 84 4.63 11.12 -20.84
C SER A 84 4.78 10.30 -22.11
N SER A 85 5.37 10.85 -23.18
CA SER A 85 5.68 10.11 -24.40
C SER A 85 6.59 8.91 -24.14
N ILE A 86 7.64 9.09 -23.34
CA ILE A 86 8.54 7.98 -22.95
C ILE A 86 7.78 6.90 -22.17
N ALA A 87 6.85 7.29 -21.30
CA ALA A 87 6.05 6.36 -20.52
C ALA A 87 5.11 5.53 -21.40
N GLU A 88 4.46 6.19 -22.37
CA GLU A 88 3.58 5.56 -23.37
C GLU A 88 4.35 4.57 -24.26
N GLU A 89 5.48 5.00 -24.84
CA GLU A 89 6.35 4.16 -25.68
C GLU A 89 6.82 2.91 -24.94
N ARG A 90 7.17 3.07 -23.66
CA ARG A 90 7.65 1.96 -22.81
C ARG A 90 6.52 1.15 -22.17
N GLN A 91 5.26 1.54 -22.36
CA GLN A 91 4.08 0.94 -21.71
C GLN A 91 4.23 0.84 -20.18
N VAL A 92 4.75 1.90 -19.56
CA VAL A 92 4.91 2.00 -18.09
C VAL A 92 4.26 3.27 -17.56
N SER A 93 4.14 3.39 -16.23
CA SER A 93 3.60 4.60 -15.63
C SER A 93 4.60 5.77 -15.68
N LEU A 94 4.08 7.00 -15.76
CA LEU A 94 4.88 8.22 -15.68
C LEU A 94 5.76 8.26 -14.41
N SER A 95 5.21 7.82 -13.27
CA SER A 95 5.96 7.75 -12.01
C SER A 95 7.15 6.79 -12.08
N ARG A 96 7.08 5.74 -12.92
CA ARG A 96 8.20 4.83 -13.12
C ARG A 96 9.33 5.51 -13.89
N VAL A 97 9.01 6.20 -14.99
CA VAL A 97 9.99 6.94 -15.79
C VAL A 97 10.65 8.04 -14.96
N ALA A 98 9.85 8.84 -14.24
CA ALA A 98 10.38 9.90 -13.38
C ALA A 98 11.30 9.36 -12.29
N ARG A 99 10.95 8.23 -11.68
CA ARG A 99 11.81 7.57 -10.68
C ARG A 99 13.12 7.09 -11.28
N GLU A 100 13.09 6.44 -12.44
CA GLU A 100 14.29 5.96 -13.12
C GLU A 100 15.24 7.12 -13.43
N ALA A 101 14.73 8.24 -13.95
CA ALA A 101 15.52 9.44 -14.20
C ALA A 101 16.17 10.03 -12.94
N VAL A 102 15.43 10.11 -11.81
CA VAL A 102 15.97 10.59 -10.53
C VAL A 102 17.05 9.65 -9.99
N VAL A 103 16.83 8.34 -10.05
CA VAL A 103 17.82 7.34 -9.59
C VAL A 103 19.08 7.37 -10.45
N GLU A 104 18.93 7.51 -11.77
CA GLU A 104 20.05 7.66 -12.70
C GLU A 104 20.85 8.94 -12.43
N TYR A 105 20.16 10.06 -12.24
CA TYR A 105 20.79 11.32 -11.86
C TYR A 105 21.62 11.15 -10.58
N LEU A 106 21.07 10.55 -9.53
CA LEU A 106 21.80 10.31 -8.28
C LEU A 106 23.03 9.41 -8.51
N ARG A 107 22.90 8.29 -9.22
CA ARG A 107 24.04 7.41 -9.54
C ARG A 107 25.18 8.14 -10.25
N ASN A 108 24.84 9.05 -11.15
CA ASN A 108 25.82 9.83 -11.92
C ASN A 108 26.46 10.96 -11.11
N HIS A 109 25.89 11.34 -9.96
CA HIS A 109 26.34 12.45 -9.12
C HIS A 109 26.76 12.05 -7.69
N GLU A 110 26.61 10.77 -7.31
CA GLU A 110 27.07 10.21 -6.03
C GLU A 110 28.58 9.90 -6.00
N SER A 111 29.30 10.11 -7.12
CA SER A 111 30.78 9.94 -7.20
C SER A 111 31.57 11.26 -7.25
N ALA A 112 30.97 12.38 -6.82
CA ALA A 112 31.62 13.69 -6.72
C ALA A 112 31.88 14.09 -5.26
#